data_AF-A0A819M4G2-F1
#
_entry.id   AF-A0A819M4G2-F1
#
_cell.length_a   1.000
_cell.length_b   1.000
_cell.length_c   1.000
_cell.angle_alpha   90.00
_cell.angle_beta   90.00
_cell.angle_gamma   90.00
#
_symmetry.space_group_name_H-M   'P 1'
#
loop_
_entity.id
_entity.type
_entity.pdbx_description
1 polymer ?
#
loop_
_entity_poly.entity_id
_entity_poly.type
_entity_poly.pdbx_seq_one_letter_code
_entity_poly.pdbx_strand_id
1 'polypeptide(L)'
;MEHSCVRLGDLPDEILLIIFQKLYNCDVLYSFMGLNQRLDTILYNRIFTRNLSLIKYVHRSSYQFNIILDRFSLEILPKINDKIERLSIESSFIKRILLVTNYPNLHALDLYDFEPETASTLFRRKIFFFYTLSMITYTRQIYLKIFFK
;
A
#
# COMPACT_ATOMS: atom_id res chain seq x y z
N MET A 1 7.37 32.98 -25.92
CA MET A 1 6.72 31.65 -25.85
C MET A 1 5.98 31.59 -24.53
N GLU A 2 4.66 31.74 -24.56
CA GLU A 2 3.84 31.57 -23.37
C GLU A 2 3.71 30.07 -23.11
N HIS A 3 4.36 29.58 -22.06
CA HIS A 3 4.09 28.24 -21.58
C HIS A 3 2.68 28.24 -20.97
N SER A 4 1.75 27.56 -21.65
CA SER A 4 0.46 27.19 -21.07
C SER A 4 0.73 26.40 -19.79
N CYS A 5 0.51 27.04 -18.64
CA CYS A 5 0.61 26.40 -17.33
C CYS A 5 -0.70 25.68 -17.07
N VAL A 6 -0.83 24.47 -17.62
CA VAL A 6 -1.97 23.59 -17.30
C VAL A 6 -1.85 23.19 -15.84
N ARG A 7 -2.80 23.63 -15.01
CA ARG A 7 -2.82 23.24 -13.60
C ARG A 7 -3.34 21.83 -13.50
N LEU A 8 -2.85 21.07 -12.50
CA LEU A 8 -3.31 19.71 -12.25
C LEU A 8 -4.84 19.64 -12.09
N GLY A 9 -5.45 20.66 -11.48
CA GLY A 9 -6.90 20.76 -11.29
C GLY A 9 -7.70 20.98 -12.57
N ASP A 10 -7.07 21.41 -13.66
CA ASP A 10 -7.75 21.65 -14.95
C ASP A 10 -7.81 20.38 -15.81
N LEU A 11 -7.06 19.33 -15.43
CA LEU A 11 -7.06 18.05 -16.14
C LEU A 11 -8.34 17.27 -15.86
N PRO A 12 -8.92 16.54 -16.83
CA PRO A 12 -10.00 15.58 -16.61
C PRO A 12 -9.60 14.45 -15.65
N ASP A 13 -10.59 13.84 -15.00
CA ASP A 13 -10.38 12.78 -13.99
C ASP A 13 -9.65 11.55 -14.58
N GLU A 14 -9.93 11.22 -15.84
CA GLU A 14 -9.31 10.10 -16.55
C GLU A 14 -7.80 10.34 -16.74
N ILE A 15 -7.42 11.58 -17.05
CA ILE A 15 -6.01 11.95 -17.22
C ILE A 15 -5.29 11.92 -15.87
N LEU A 16 -5.93 12.42 -14.82
CA LEU A 16 -5.40 12.35 -13.46
C LEU A 16 -5.20 10.90 -13.01
N LEU A 17 -6.16 10.02 -13.27
CA LEU A 17 -6.07 8.61 -12.95
C LEU A 17 -4.90 7.94 -13.70
N ILE A 18 -4.72 8.25 -14.99
CA ILE A 18 -3.58 7.74 -15.78
C ILE A 18 -2.25 8.21 -15.18
N ILE A 19 -2.14 9.49 -14.80
CA ILE A 19 -0.93 10.03 -14.17
C ILE A 19 -0.67 9.32 -12.84
N PHE A 20 -1.67 9.22 -11.97
CA PHE A 20 -1.53 8.58 -10.66
C PHE A 20 -1.15 7.11 -10.77
N GLN A 21 -1.69 6.37 -11.73
CA GLN A 21 -1.33 4.97 -11.98
C GLN A 21 0.13 4.78 -12.41
N LYS A 22 0.78 5.82 -12.93
CA LYS A 22 2.21 5.80 -13.27
C LYS A 22 3.12 6.13 -12.07
N LEU A 23 2.54 6.62 -10.97
CA LEU A 23 3.25 6.98 -9.76
C LEU A 23 3.15 5.86 -8.70
N TYR A 24 3.99 5.95 -7.67
CA TYR A 24 3.85 5.06 -6.52
C TYR A 24 2.56 5.37 -5.78
N ASN A 25 1.68 4.36 -5.73
CA ASN A 25 0.35 4.46 -5.16
C ASN A 25 0.37 5.09 -3.75
N CYS A 26 1.34 4.68 -2.93
CA CYS A 26 1.47 5.18 -1.58
C CYS A 26 1.87 6.67 -1.51
N ASP A 27 2.77 7.12 -2.37
CA ASP A 27 3.16 8.53 -2.42
C ASP A 27 2.00 9.41 -2.86
N VAL A 28 1.21 8.96 -3.83
CA VAL A 28 0.02 9.67 -4.29
C VAL A 28 -1.03 9.74 -3.18
N LEU A 29 -1.36 8.62 -2.54
CA LEU A 29 -2.32 8.57 -1.43
C LEU A 29 -1.87 9.47 -0.28
N TYR A 30 -0.61 9.39 0.14
CA TYR A 30 -0.08 10.26 1.19
C TYR A 30 -0.14 11.74 0.81
N SER A 31 0.20 12.07 -0.43
CA SER A 31 0.31 13.46 -0.89
C SER A 31 -1.04 14.11 -1.13
N PHE A 32 -2.02 13.37 -1.66
CA PHE A 32 -3.26 13.97 -2.18
C PHE A 32 -4.51 13.63 -1.37
N MET A 33 -4.50 12.57 -0.57
CA MET A 33 -5.68 12.18 0.18
C MET A 33 -5.99 13.17 1.30
N GLY A 34 -7.25 13.62 1.35
CA GLY A 34 -7.75 14.64 2.26
C GLY A 34 -7.47 16.08 1.82
N LEU A 35 -6.79 16.31 0.69
CA LEU A 35 -6.53 17.66 0.19
C LEU A 35 -7.73 18.27 -0.53
N ASN A 36 -8.48 17.45 -1.28
CA ASN A 36 -9.59 17.91 -2.10
C ASN A 36 -10.57 16.76 -2.38
N GLN A 37 -11.87 17.03 -2.27
CA GLN A 37 -12.92 16.03 -2.45
C GLN A 37 -12.90 15.33 -3.83
N ARG A 38 -12.56 16.07 -4.89
CA ARG A 38 -12.42 15.50 -6.24
C ARG A 38 -11.24 14.53 -6.31
N LEU A 39 -10.09 14.92 -5.76
CA LEU A 39 -8.93 14.04 -5.69
C LEU A 39 -9.23 12.81 -4.85
N ASP A 40 -9.88 12.98 -3.70
CA ASP A 40 -10.31 11.86 -2.86
C ASP A 40 -11.17 10.88 -3.66
N THR A 41 -12.13 11.37 -4.43
CA THR A 41 -13.00 10.52 -5.27
C THR A 41 -12.19 9.70 -6.28
N ILE A 42 -11.18 10.30 -6.92
CA ILE A 42 -10.27 9.62 -7.85
C ILE A 42 -9.41 8.59 -7.10
N LEU A 43 -8.90 8.95 -5.92
CA LEU A 43 -8.02 8.10 -5.12
C LEU A 43 -8.77 6.95 -4.45
N TYR A 44 -10.06 7.10 -4.15
CA TYR A 44 -10.91 6.00 -3.67
C TYR A 44 -11.29 5.01 -4.78
N ASN A 45 -11.01 5.33 -6.05
CA ASN A 45 -11.34 4.47 -7.16
C ASN A 45 -10.64 3.11 -7.00
N ARG A 46 -11.44 2.03 -7.07
CA ARG A 46 -10.95 0.65 -6.92
C ARG A 46 -9.83 0.30 -7.89
N ILE A 47 -9.82 0.88 -9.10
CA ILE A 47 -8.76 0.65 -10.10
C ILE A 47 -7.40 1.08 -9.53
N PHE A 48 -7.38 2.17 -8.77
CA PHE A 48 -6.18 2.71 -8.15
C PHE A 48 -5.82 1.96 -6.86
N THR A 49 -6.78 1.71 -5.97
CA THR A 49 -6.53 1.19 -4.62
C THR A 49 -6.45 -0.33 -4.50
N ARG A 50 -6.88 -1.09 -5.51
CA ARG A 50 -6.89 -2.56 -5.43
C ARG A 50 -5.52 -3.19 -5.18
N ASN A 51 -4.45 -2.55 -5.67
CA ASN A 51 -3.08 -3.05 -5.54
C ASN A 51 -2.23 -1.99 -4.83
N LEU A 52 -1.96 -2.19 -3.54
CA LEU A 52 -1.18 -1.26 -2.72
C LEU A 52 0.22 -1.83 -2.45
N SER A 53 1.26 -1.00 -2.59
CA SER A 53 2.66 -1.42 -2.38
C SER A 53 3.42 -0.40 -1.53
N LEU A 54 3.85 -0.83 -0.34
CA LEU A 54 4.60 -0.05 0.66
C LEU A 54 6.10 -0.42 0.73
N ILE A 55 6.64 -1.10 -0.29
CA ILE A 55 8.01 -1.70 -0.27
C ILE A 55 9.15 -0.69 -0.48
N LYS A 56 8.84 0.56 -0.85
CA LYS A 56 9.86 1.47 -1.43
C LYS A 56 10.40 2.54 -0.50
N TYR A 57 10.09 2.48 0.78
CA TYR A 57 10.40 3.57 1.68
C TYR A 57 11.74 3.45 2.43
N VAL A 58 12.50 2.37 2.19
CA VAL A 58 13.80 2.07 2.83
C VAL A 58 14.87 3.17 2.71
N HIS A 59 14.71 4.15 1.80
CA HIS A 59 15.72 5.21 1.57
C HIS A 59 15.41 6.58 2.18
N ARG A 60 14.29 6.76 2.90
CA ARG A 60 14.02 8.03 3.61
C ARG A 60 14.53 7.95 5.05
N SER A 61 14.98 9.08 5.61
CA SER A 61 15.38 9.15 7.02
C SER A 61 14.32 8.48 7.92
N SER A 62 14.77 7.65 8.86
CA SER A 62 13.90 6.78 9.67
C SER A 62 12.76 7.53 10.37
N TYR A 63 12.98 8.80 10.71
CA TYR A 63 11.97 9.64 11.37
C TYR A 63 10.81 10.06 10.45
N GLN A 64 11.11 10.68 9.30
CA GLN A 64 10.07 11.11 8.35
C GLN A 64 9.26 9.92 7.85
N PHE A 65 9.93 8.78 7.71
CA PHE A 65 9.27 7.57 7.27
C PHE A 65 8.27 7.03 8.31
N ASN A 66 8.59 7.08 9.60
CA ASN A 66 7.64 6.69 10.65
C ASN A 66 6.36 7.55 10.61
N ILE A 67 6.48 8.86 10.39
CA ILE A 67 5.32 9.76 10.29
C ILE A 67 4.43 9.37 9.10
N ILE A 68 5.03 9.10 7.94
CA ILE A 68 4.30 8.66 6.75
C ILE A 68 3.55 7.36 7.05
N LEU A 69 4.23 6.39 7.68
CA LEU A 69 3.66 5.09 7.99
C LEU A 69 2.53 5.19 9.02
N ASP A 70 2.68 6.03 10.04
CA ASP A 70 1.65 6.22 11.07
C ASP A 70 0.41 6.89 10.48
N ARG A 71 0.58 7.92 9.66
CA ARG A 71 -0.53 8.52 8.90
C ARG A 71 -1.19 7.49 7.98
N PHE A 72 -0.40 6.67 7.30
CA PHE A 72 -0.93 5.60 6.47
C PHE A 72 -1.79 4.62 7.26
N SER A 73 -1.29 4.18 8.41
CA SER A 73 -1.90 3.17 9.25
C SER A 73 -3.18 3.67 9.93
N LEU A 74 -3.18 4.94 10.35
CA LEU A 74 -4.26 5.51 11.16
C LEU A 74 -5.30 6.28 10.35
N GLU A 75 -4.92 6.88 9.22
CA GLU A 75 -5.82 7.77 8.47
C GLU A 75 -6.18 7.24 7.08
N ILE A 76 -5.23 6.68 6.34
CA ILE A 76 -5.44 6.32 4.93
C ILE A 76 -6.04 4.92 4.83
N LEU A 77 -5.37 3.92 5.42
CA LEU A 77 -5.77 2.52 5.33
C LEU A 77 -7.20 2.26 5.80
N PRO A 78 -7.66 2.81 6.95
CA PRO A 78 -9.04 2.59 7.38
C PRO A 78 -10.10 3.06 6.39
N LYS A 79 -9.75 3.94 5.45
CA LYS A 79 -10.68 4.47 4.45
C LYS A 79 -10.69 3.69 3.14
N ILE A 80 -9.62 2.94 2.84
CA ILE A 80 -9.46 2.20 1.56
C ILE A 80 -9.34 0.69 1.74
N ASN A 81 -9.33 0.19 2.98
CA ASN A 81 -9.11 -1.22 3.32
C ASN A 81 -10.08 -2.19 2.62
N ASP A 82 -11.33 -1.78 2.43
CA ASP A 82 -12.33 -2.56 1.71
C ASP A 82 -12.08 -2.65 0.21
N LYS A 83 -11.21 -1.79 -0.35
CA LYS A 83 -10.86 -1.83 -1.78
C LYS A 83 -9.58 -2.58 -2.08
N ILE A 84 -8.74 -2.81 -1.07
CA ILE A 84 -7.44 -3.45 -1.23
C ILE A 84 -7.63 -4.96 -1.46
N GLU A 85 -7.22 -5.41 -2.63
CA GLU A 85 -7.23 -6.83 -3.03
C GLU A 85 -5.85 -7.47 -2.94
N ARG A 86 -4.81 -6.67 -3.18
CA ARG A 86 -3.42 -7.09 -3.09
C ARG A 86 -2.62 -6.06 -2.31
N LEU A 87 -1.89 -6.52 -1.31
CA LEU A 87 -1.07 -5.67 -0.46
C LEU A 87 0.36 -6.19 -0.45
N SER A 88 1.31 -5.31 -0.78
CA SER A 88 2.73 -5.63 -0.70
C SER A 88 3.41 -4.74 0.34
N ILE A 89 4.04 -5.32 1.35
CA ILE A 89 4.66 -4.59 2.46
C ILE A 89 5.99 -5.21 2.87
N GLU A 90 6.85 -4.40 3.47
CA GLU A 90 8.02 -4.92 4.19
C GLU A 90 7.60 -5.53 5.53
N SER A 91 8.40 -6.50 5.99
CA SER A 91 8.16 -7.24 7.23
C SER A 91 8.10 -6.34 8.46
N SER A 92 8.91 -5.28 8.45
CA SER A 92 8.99 -4.24 9.47
C SER A 92 7.66 -3.49 9.67
N PHE A 93 6.78 -3.45 8.65
CA PHE A 93 5.52 -2.72 8.70
C PHE A 93 4.32 -3.58 9.09
N ILE A 94 4.49 -4.90 9.15
CA ILE A 94 3.39 -5.84 9.37
C ILE A 94 2.54 -5.47 10.58
N LYS A 95 3.16 -5.15 11.73
CA LYS A 95 2.39 -4.80 12.94
C LYS A 95 1.57 -3.52 12.79
N ARG A 96 2.05 -2.53 12.05
CA ARG A 96 1.35 -1.25 11.87
C ARG A 96 0.29 -1.32 10.79
N ILE A 97 0.49 -2.16 9.78
CA ILE A 97 -0.42 -2.25 8.63
C ILE A 97 -1.45 -3.35 8.84
N LEU A 98 -1.01 -4.59 9.11
CA LEU A 98 -1.90 -5.75 9.17
C LEU A 98 -2.69 -5.88 10.48
N LEU A 99 -2.22 -5.30 11.59
CA LEU A 99 -2.91 -5.42 12.89
C LEU A 99 -3.85 -4.24 13.19
N VAL A 100 -3.74 -3.14 12.46
CA VAL A 100 -4.49 -1.90 12.75
C VAL A 100 -5.81 -1.84 11.97
N THR A 101 -5.99 -2.69 10.95
CA THR A 101 -7.15 -2.64 10.07
C THR A 101 -7.52 -4.03 9.56
N ASN A 102 -8.82 -4.25 9.32
CA ASN A 102 -9.32 -5.45 8.66
C ASN A 102 -9.33 -5.24 7.15
N TYR A 103 -8.93 -6.24 6.37
CA TYR A 103 -8.92 -6.18 4.91
C TYR A 103 -9.87 -7.22 4.32
N PRO A 104 -11.17 -6.91 4.20
CA PRO A 104 -12.19 -7.91 3.89
C PRO A 104 -12.08 -8.49 2.47
N ASN A 105 -11.46 -7.77 1.54
CA ASN A 105 -11.30 -8.17 0.14
C ASN A 105 -9.84 -8.53 -0.21
N LEU A 106 -8.96 -8.67 0.79
CA LEU A 106 -7.56 -9.01 0.55
C LEU A 106 -7.47 -10.46 0.08
N HIS A 107 -6.99 -10.64 -1.16
CA HIS A 107 -6.78 -11.95 -1.77
C HIS A 107 -5.30 -12.30 -1.91
N ALA A 108 -4.41 -11.30 -1.89
CA ALA A 108 -2.98 -11.52 -1.94
C ALA A 108 -2.21 -10.60 -0.97
N LEU A 109 -1.27 -11.19 -0.22
CA LEU A 109 -0.32 -10.47 0.61
C LEU A 109 1.10 -10.87 0.22
N ASP A 110 1.91 -9.87 -0.10
CA ASP A 110 3.29 -9.99 -0.49
C ASP A 110 4.17 -9.36 0.60
N LEU A 111 4.98 -10.18 1.29
CA LEU A 111 5.89 -9.70 2.34
C LEU A 111 7.33 -9.71 1.84
N TYR A 112 8.04 -8.61 2.08
CA TYR A 112 9.42 -8.37 1.69
C TYR A 112 10.34 -8.23 2.91
N ASP A 113 11.65 -8.44 2.70
CA ASP A 113 12.70 -8.34 3.71
C ASP A 113 12.34 -9.08 5.00
N PHE A 114 11.95 -10.33 4.81
CA PHE A 114 11.25 -11.10 5.81
C PHE A 114 12.19 -11.96 6.68
N GLU A 115 12.16 -11.78 8.01
CA GLU A 115 12.86 -12.66 8.95
C GLU A 115 12.01 -13.90 9.30
N PRO A 116 12.56 -15.13 9.27
CA PRO A 116 11.83 -16.37 9.54
C PRO A 116 11.08 -16.42 10.89
N GLU A 117 11.62 -15.78 11.93
CA GLU A 117 11.01 -15.70 13.26
C GLU A 117 9.71 -14.89 13.25
N THR A 118 9.63 -13.87 12.38
CA THR A 118 8.45 -13.04 12.20
C THR A 118 7.28 -13.85 11.59
N ALA A 119 7.57 -14.80 10.69
CA ALA A 119 6.56 -15.75 10.15
C ALA A 119 5.94 -16.59 11.23
N SER A 120 6.79 -17.22 12.04
CA SER A 120 6.32 -18.13 13.08
C SER A 120 5.33 -17.44 14.02
N THR A 121 5.55 -16.15 14.29
CA THR A 121 4.68 -15.33 15.15
C THR A 121 3.37 -14.94 14.47
N LEU A 122 3.41 -14.54 13.19
CA LEU A 122 2.22 -14.20 12.40
C LEU A 122 1.30 -15.40 12.16
N PHE A 123 1.89 -16.54 11.79
CA PHE A 123 1.15 -17.75 11.45
C PHE A 123 0.58 -18.45 12.68
N ARG A 124 1.27 -18.43 13.83
CA ARG A 124 0.75 -18.98 15.10
C ARG A 124 -0.54 -18.29 15.58
N ARG A 125 -0.69 -17.00 15.30
CA ARG A 125 -1.87 -16.23 15.72
C ARG A 125 -3.12 -16.46 14.85
N LYS A 126 -3.05 -17.33 13.83
CA LYS A 126 -4.16 -17.63 12.89
C LYS A 126 -4.84 -16.36 12.35
N ILE A 127 -4.05 -15.33 12.03
CA ILE A 127 -4.61 -14.06 11.55
C ILE A 127 -5.28 -14.25 10.19
N PHE A 128 -4.94 -15.31 9.44
CA PHE A 128 -5.55 -15.60 8.16
C PHE A 128 -5.62 -17.10 7.82
N PHE A 129 -6.55 -17.47 6.95
CA PHE A 129 -6.65 -18.77 6.30
C PHE A 129 -5.96 -18.71 4.92
N PHE A 130 -4.97 -19.57 4.68
CA PHE A 130 -4.12 -19.48 3.49
C PHE A 130 -4.30 -20.67 2.54
N TYR A 131 -4.18 -20.43 1.23
CA TYR A 131 -4.16 -21.49 0.22
C TYR A 131 -2.77 -21.97 -0.14
N THR A 132 -1.87 -21.03 -0.39
CA THR A 132 -0.55 -21.31 -0.96
C THR A 132 0.47 -20.36 -0.37
N LEU A 133 1.63 -20.92 -0.04
CA LEU A 133 2.80 -20.22 0.48
C LEU A 133 3.95 -20.47 -0.51
N SER A 134 4.48 -19.41 -1.10
CA SER A 134 5.70 -19.50 -1.90
C SER A 134 6.79 -18.66 -1.23
N MET A 135 7.87 -19.32 -0.82
CA MET A 135 9.11 -18.66 -0.41
C MET A 135 10.01 -18.58 -1.62
N ILE A 136 10.37 -17.36 -2.03
CA ILE A 136 11.34 -17.13 -3.09
C ILE A 136 12.53 -16.42 -2.46
N THR A 137 13.71 -17.03 -2.58
CA THR A 137 14.98 -16.44 -2.16
C THR A 137 15.71 -15.92 -3.40
N TYR A 138 15.80 -14.59 -3.54
CA TYR A 138 16.70 -13.96 -4.50
C TYR A 138 17.72 -13.14 -3.70
N THR A 139 19.01 -13.45 -3.85
CA THR A 139 20.15 -12.61 -3.43
C THR A 139 19.89 -11.76 -2.17
N ARG A 140 19.75 -12.42 -1.01
CA ARG A 140 19.53 -11.86 0.35
C ARG A 140 18.14 -11.37 0.74
N GLN A 141 17.12 -11.45 -0.12
CA GLN A 141 15.74 -11.11 0.26
C GLN A 141 14.85 -12.35 0.26
N ILE A 142 14.09 -12.52 1.35
CA ILE A 142 13.04 -13.53 1.49
C ILE A 142 11.72 -12.85 1.16
N TYR A 143 11.05 -13.40 0.14
CA TYR A 143 9.72 -12.97 -0.27
C TYR A 143 8.69 -14.03 0.11
N LEU A 144 7.60 -13.59 0.72
CA LEU A 144 6.48 -14.45 1.10
C LEU A 144 5.21 -14.01 0.40
N LYS A 145 4.69 -14.87 -0.47
CA LYS A 145 3.39 -14.68 -1.10
C LYS A 145 2.33 -15.52 -0.42
N ILE A 146 1.22 -14.88 -0.13
CA ILE A 146 0.11 -15.41 0.63
C ILE A 146 -1.19 -15.17 -0.14
N PHE A 147 -2.05 -16.18 -0.25
CA PHE A 147 -3.37 -16.06 -0.87
C PHE A 147 -4.51 -16.44 0.07
N PHE A 148 -5.60 -15.67 0.05
CA PHE A 148 -6.79 -15.82 0.92
C PHE A 148 -8.05 -16.27 0.14
N LYS A 149 -9.08 -16.74 0.87
CA LYS A 149 -10.38 -17.20 0.34
C LYS A 149 -11.38 -16.08 0.18
#